data_AF-A0AAN6SM65-F1
#
_entry.id   AF-A0AAN6SM65-F1
#
_cell.length_a   1.000
_cell.length_b   1.000
_cell.length_c   1.000
_cell.angle_alpha   90.00
_cell.angle_beta   90.00
_cell.angle_gamma   90.00
#
_symmetry.space_group_name_H-M   'P 1'
#
loop_
_entity.id
_entity.type
_entity.pdbx_description
1 polymer ?
#
loop_
_entity_poly.entity_id
_entity_poly.type
_entity_poly.pdbx_seq_one_letter_code
_entity_poly.pdbx_strand_id
1 'polypeptide(L)'
;MKAALLAALFGTALSSPMPAAAGTPSPTTLQSGAYWIRAVASPNYHKYLQTIPANEPGTAVLESHTTAGQFNIEDGQLVNKVSSPPLYLWVEEPADKASPPRTLATSFNTTKNPFGTFAWQGDSLTWSVPSIKRQNVAAWLVCAKQALFINTGAYAYQTPAGCADQTIHYYNDKTANN
;
A
#
# COMPACT_ATOMS: atom_id res chain seq x y z
N MET A 1 -33.19 -27.54 -54.26
CA MET A 1 -32.12 -26.54 -54.10
C MET A 1 -31.47 -26.78 -52.74
N LYS A 2 -30.16 -27.05 -52.73
CA LYS A 2 -29.36 -27.33 -51.51
C LYS A 2 -29.00 -26.00 -50.84
N ALA A 3 -29.18 -25.90 -49.53
CA ALA A 3 -28.53 -24.89 -48.71
C ALA A 3 -27.87 -25.60 -47.53
N ALA A 4 -26.53 -25.66 -47.55
CA ALA A 4 -25.72 -26.10 -46.43
C ALA A 4 -25.31 -24.85 -45.65
N LEU A 5 -25.70 -24.77 -44.37
CA LEU A 5 -25.21 -23.76 -43.45
C LEU A 5 -23.82 -24.18 -42.96
N LEU A 6 -22.79 -23.38 -43.25
CA LEU A 6 -21.51 -23.44 -42.52
C LEU A 6 -21.64 -22.56 -41.27
N ALA A 7 -21.51 -23.18 -40.09
CA ALA A 7 -21.31 -22.45 -38.84
C ALA A 7 -19.80 -22.31 -38.58
N ALA A 8 -19.29 -21.08 -38.58
CA ALA A 8 -17.92 -20.78 -38.19
C ALA A 8 -17.84 -20.63 -36.66
N LEU A 9 -17.07 -21.49 -36.01
CA LEU A 9 -16.74 -21.41 -34.59
C LEU A 9 -15.62 -20.38 -34.39
N PHE A 10 -15.94 -19.21 -33.86
CA PHE A 10 -14.96 -18.25 -33.37
C PHE A 10 -14.46 -18.71 -31.99
N GLY A 11 -13.27 -19.30 -31.96
CA GLY A 11 -12.57 -19.62 -30.71
C GLY A 11 -12.07 -18.34 -30.05
N THR A 12 -12.58 -18.02 -28.86
CA THR A 12 -12.05 -16.97 -27.98
C THR A 12 -10.72 -17.43 -27.39
N ALA A 13 -9.63 -16.79 -27.81
CA ALA A 13 -8.32 -17.01 -27.21
C ALA A 13 -8.33 -16.53 -25.75
N LEU A 14 -8.18 -17.44 -24.80
CA LEU A 14 -7.95 -17.13 -23.39
C LEU A 14 -6.55 -16.51 -23.26
N SER A 15 -6.50 -15.22 -22.95
CA SER A 15 -5.26 -14.54 -22.57
C SER A 15 -4.80 -15.13 -21.24
N SER A 16 -3.67 -15.84 -21.25
CA SER A 16 -3.05 -16.36 -20.02
C SER A 16 -2.64 -15.19 -19.12
N PRO A 17 -2.84 -15.25 -17.78
CA PRO A 17 -2.36 -14.22 -16.88
C PRO A 17 -0.83 -14.15 -17.00
N MET A 18 -0.34 -13.06 -17.56
CA MET A 18 1.09 -12.76 -17.61
C MET A 18 1.59 -12.65 -16.17
N PRO A 19 2.67 -13.34 -15.77
CA PRO A 19 3.24 -13.15 -14.45
C PRO A 19 3.58 -11.67 -14.28
N ALA A 20 3.18 -11.09 -13.15
CA ALA A 20 3.58 -9.73 -12.80
C ALA A 20 5.11 -9.65 -12.93
N ALA A 21 5.60 -8.59 -13.57
CA ALA A 21 7.03 -8.38 -13.72
C ALA A 21 7.70 -8.52 -12.33
N ALA A 22 8.69 -9.40 -12.22
CA ALA A 22 9.41 -9.59 -10.98
C ALA A 22 10.26 -8.34 -10.72
N GLY A 23 9.83 -7.52 -9.76
CA GLY A 23 10.64 -6.39 -9.27
C GLY A 23 11.84 -6.87 -8.47
N THR A 24 12.55 -5.94 -7.83
CA THR A 24 13.64 -6.30 -6.91
C THR A 24 13.11 -7.21 -5.79
N PRO A 25 13.64 -8.44 -5.61
CA PRO A 25 13.09 -9.38 -4.64
C PRO A 25 13.17 -8.86 -3.21
N SER A 26 12.10 -9.02 -2.44
CA SER A 26 12.13 -8.74 -1.01
C SER A 26 12.94 -9.82 -0.27
N PRO A 27 13.90 -9.45 0.59
CA PRO A 27 14.54 -10.41 1.48
C PRO A 27 13.50 -11.07 2.38
N THR A 28 13.63 -12.38 2.60
CA THR A 28 12.70 -13.14 3.47
C THR A 28 13.00 -12.99 4.96
N THR A 29 14.21 -12.54 5.29
CA THR A 29 14.64 -12.23 6.66
C THR A 29 14.73 -10.72 6.83
N LEU A 30 14.26 -10.25 7.99
CA LEU A 30 14.29 -8.85 8.36
C LEU A 30 15.74 -8.34 8.41
N GLN A 31 16.02 -7.29 7.66
CA GLN A 31 17.30 -6.59 7.65
C GLN A 31 17.44 -5.75 8.93
N SER A 32 18.69 -5.58 9.39
CA SER A 32 18.96 -4.80 10.59
C SER A 32 18.42 -3.37 10.46
N GLY A 33 17.70 -2.91 11.48
CA GLY A 33 17.11 -1.57 11.50
C GLY A 33 15.90 -1.37 10.59
N ALA A 34 15.35 -2.44 10.00
CA ALA A 34 14.11 -2.40 9.25
C ALA A 34 12.96 -3.07 10.02
N TYR A 35 11.74 -2.84 9.54
CA TYR A 35 10.50 -3.43 10.03
C TYR A 35 9.65 -3.93 8.88
N TRP A 36 8.94 -5.03 9.09
CA TRP A 36 7.75 -5.31 8.30
C TRP A 36 6.65 -4.33 8.71
N ILE A 37 5.74 -3.97 7.81
CA ILE A 37 4.55 -3.18 8.16
C ILE A 37 3.33 -3.94 7.68
N ARG A 38 2.38 -4.22 8.58
CA ARG A 38 1.20 -5.03 8.28
C ARG A 38 -0.08 -4.47 8.86
N ALA A 39 -1.20 -4.80 8.25
CA ALA A 39 -2.51 -4.55 8.83
C ALA A 39 -2.82 -5.53 9.97
N VAL A 40 -3.49 -5.02 11.01
CA VAL A 40 -3.86 -5.78 12.22
C VAL A 40 -5.37 -5.95 12.39
N ALA A 41 -6.15 -5.61 11.37
CA ALA A 41 -7.61 -5.77 11.38
C ALA A 41 -8.11 -6.43 10.09
N SER A 42 -9.21 -7.18 10.20
CA SER A 42 -9.94 -7.68 9.02
C SER A 42 -10.42 -6.53 8.13
N PRO A 43 -10.54 -6.72 6.80
CA PRO A 43 -10.27 -7.96 6.04
C PRO A 43 -8.79 -8.14 5.63
N ASN A 44 -7.91 -7.19 5.95
CA ASN A 44 -6.51 -7.19 5.49
C ASN A 44 -5.54 -7.67 6.58
N TYR A 45 -6.03 -8.41 7.57
CA TYR A 45 -5.22 -8.94 8.66
C TYR A 45 -4.01 -9.70 8.09
N HIS A 46 -2.81 -9.34 8.53
CA HIS A 46 -1.54 -9.91 8.05
C HIS A 46 -1.25 -9.70 6.54
N LYS A 47 -1.84 -8.66 5.93
CA LYS A 47 -1.36 -8.11 4.66
C LYS A 47 -0.30 -7.05 4.92
N TYR A 48 0.76 -7.04 4.10
CA TYR A 48 1.98 -6.29 4.31
C TYR A 48 2.18 -5.20 3.27
N LEU A 49 2.70 -4.06 3.73
CA LEU A 49 3.04 -2.92 2.91
C LEU A 49 4.09 -3.28 1.87
N GLN A 50 3.82 -2.96 0.61
CA GLN A 50 4.68 -3.24 -0.52
C GLN A 50 4.24 -2.45 -1.76
N THR A 51 4.93 -2.70 -2.87
CA THR A 51 4.57 -2.27 -4.22
C THR A 51 4.42 -3.48 -5.12
N ILE A 52 3.77 -3.30 -6.27
CA ILE A 52 3.68 -4.32 -7.32
C ILE A 52 4.06 -3.64 -8.65
N PRO A 53 5.21 -3.97 -9.26
CA PRO A 53 6.25 -4.92 -8.83
C PRO A 53 6.90 -4.61 -7.47
N ALA A 54 7.43 -5.64 -6.81
CA ALA A 54 8.05 -5.51 -5.49
C ALA A 54 9.27 -4.58 -5.52
N ASN A 55 9.36 -3.68 -4.53
CA ASN A 55 10.49 -2.76 -4.32
C ASN A 55 10.82 -1.84 -5.51
N GLU A 56 9.81 -1.52 -6.32
CA GLU A 56 9.86 -0.56 -7.42
C GLU A 56 8.91 0.62 -7.14
N PRO A 57 9.14 1.83 -7.70
CA PRO A 57 8.19 2.93 -7.58
C PRO A 57 6.79 2.55 -8.05
N GLY A 58 5.76 2.98 -7.31
CA GLY A 58 4.38 2.65 -7.66
C GLY A 58 3.41 2.82 -6.50
N THR A 59 2.14 2.50 -6.73
CA THR A 59 1.10 2.56 -5.69
C THR A 59 1.49 1.69 -4.50
N ALA A 60 1.35 2.25 -3.29
CA ALA A 60 1.53 1.48 -2.07
C ALA A 60 0.31 0.60 -1.85
N VAL A 61 0.55 -0.68 -1.56
CA VAL A 61 -0.51 -1.68 -1.37
C VAL A 61 -0.26 -2.49 -0.10
N LEU A 62 -1.31 -3.11 0.45
CA LEU A 62 -1.16 -4.18 1.44
C LEU A 62 -1.45 -5.53 0.79
N GLU A 63 -0.44 -6.39 0.66
CA GLU A 63 -0.65 -7.71 0.06
C GLU A 63 0.17 -8.83 0.75
N SER A 64 0.40 -9.95 0.08
CA SER A 64 1.02 -11.15 0.66
C SER A 64 2.34 -10.85 1.39
N HIS A 65 2.54 -11.54 2.50
CA HIS A 65 3.78 -11.55 3.27
C HIS A 65 5.01 -11.97 2.44
N THR A 66 4.81 -12.74 1.35
CA THR A 66 5.89 -13.27 0.50
C THR A 66 6.65 -12.20 -0.28
N THR A 67 6.04 -11.04 -0.48
CA THR A 67 6.60 -9.90 -1.24
C THR A 67 6.62 -8.62 -0.40
N ALA A 68 6.46 -8.75 0.92
CA ALA A 68 6.47 -7.63 1.86
C ALA A 68 7.74 -6.78 1.71
N GLY A 69 7.59 -5.46 1.69
CA GLY A 69 8.73 -4.56 1.81
C GLY A 69 9.25 -4.54 3.25
N GLN A 70 10.43 -3.94 3.44
CA GLN A 70 11.00 -3.71 4.77
C GLN A 70 11.34 -2.24 4.92
N PHE A 71 10.84 -1.63 5.98
CA PHE A 71 10.77 -0.18 6.10
C PHE A 71 11.37 0.31 7.40
N ASN A 72 11.81 1.56 7.41
CA ASN A 72 12.01 2.29 8.66
C ASN A 72 11.65 3.76 8.46
N ILE A 73 11.52 4.50 9.56
CA ILE A 73 11.32 5.94 9.53
C ILE A 73 12.67 6.62 9.72
N GLU A 74 13.05 7.45 8.74
CA GLU A 74 14.29 8.23 8.75
C GLU A 74 13.96 9.68 8.41
N ASP A 75 14.29 10.62 9.30
CA ASP A 75 13.99 12.05 9.15
C ASP A 75 12.51 12.34 8.79
N GLY A 76 11.58 11.57 9.39
CA GLY A 76 10.15 11.71 9.13
C GLY A 76 9.66 11.12 7.82
N GLN A 77 10.51 10.44 7.06
CA GLN A 77 10.17 9.73 5.84
C GLN A 77 10.01 8.24 6.12
N LEU A 78 8.99 7.59 5.57
CA LEU A 78 8.94 6.13 5.56
C LEU A 78 9.75 5.60 4.38
N VAL A 79 10.88 4.96 4.67
CA VAL A 79 11.87 4.52 3.70
C VAL A 79 11.80 3.01 3.53
N ASN A 80 11.66 2.53 2.29
CA ASN A 80 11.90 1.14 1.94
C ASN A 80 13.41 0.89 1.90
N LYS A 81 13.90 0.06 2.82
CA LYS A 81 15.33 -0.21 3.03
C LYS A 81 15.89 -1.26 2.07
N VAL A 82 15.03 -2.00 1.35
CA VAL A 82 15.44 -3.10 0.49
C VAL A 82 15.50 -2.74 -1.00
N SER A 83 14.98 -1.57 -1.39
CA SER A 83 15.13 -1.01 -2.73
C SER A 83 16.45 -0.24 -2.88
N SER A 84 17.03 -0.26 -4.08
CA SER A 84 18.20 0.55 -4.45
C SER A 84 17.96 1.25 -5.79
N PRO A 85 17.85 2.59 -5.83
CA PRO A 85 17.90 3.52 -4.69
C PRO A 85 16.73 3.31 -3.69
N PRO A 86 16.84 3.84 -2.46
CA PRO A 86 15.74 3.79 -1.49
C PRO A 86 14.45 4.40 -2.05
N LEU A 87 13.32 3.80 -1.72
CA LEU A 87 12.00 4.34 -2.02
C LEU A 87 11.39 4.99 -0.79
N TYR A 88 10.65 6.08 -0.99
CA TYR A 88 10.00 6.86 0.05
C TYR A 88 8.49 6.82 -0.17
N LEU A 89 7.73 6.62 0.91
CA LEU A 89 6.27 6.69 0.83
C LEU A 89 5.82 8.15 0.69
N TRP A 90 5.15 8.44 -0.42
CA TRP A 90 4.46 9.68 -0.72
C TRP A 90 3.01 9.61 -0.29
N VAL A 91 2.49 10.76 0.12
CA VAL A 91 1.07 11.00 0.36
C VAL A 91 0.64 12.12 -0.56
N GLU A 92 -0.48 11.93 -1.24
CA GLU A 92 -1.11 12.94 -2.07
C GLU A 92 -1.38 14.22 -1.27
N GLU A 93 -0.95 15.35 -1.82
CA GLU A 93 -1.29 16.67 -1.30
C GLU A 93 -2.61 17.13 -1.94
N PRO A 94 -3.70 17.28 -1.17
CA PRO A 94 -4.97 17.71 -1.73
C PRO A 94 -4.97 19.22 -2.04
N ALA A 95 -5.76 19.59 -3.04
CA ALA A 95 -5.94 20.99 -3.43
C ALA A 95 -6.53 21.84 -2.29
N ASP A 96 -7.60 21.34 -1.64
CA ASP A 96 -8.17 21.92 -0.42
C ASP A 96 -7.71 21.13 0.81
N LYS A 97 -6.87 21.75 1.63
CA LYS A 97 -6.34 21.15 2.86
C LYS A 97 -7.23 21.38 4.08
N ALA A 98 -8.13 22.37 4.01
CA ALA A 98 -9.10 22.64 5.07
C ALA A 98 -10.26 21.64 5.02
N SER A 99 -10.62 21.19 3.82
CA SER A 99 -11.63 20.14 3.58
C SER A 99 -11.07 19.05 2.65
N PRO A 100 -10.09 18.25 3.11
CA PRO A 100 -9.46 17.25 2.26
C PRO A 100 -10.45 16.14 1.87
N PRO A 101 -10.24 15.47 0.73
CA PRO A 101 -11.02 14.29 0.37
C PRO A 101 -10.83 13.20 1.42
N ARG A 102 -11.77 12.24 1.46
CA ARG A 102 -11.77 11.17 2.46
C ARG A 102 -10.53 10.27 2.40
N THR A 103 -9.93 10.17 1.22
CA THR A 103 -8.74 9.38 0.91
C THR A 103 -7.64 10.29 0.38
N LEU A 104 -6.42 10.18 0.90
CA LEU A 104 -5.23 10.69 0.22
C LEU A 104 -4.42 9.50 -0.29
N ALA A 105 -4.15 9.48 -1.59
CA ALA A 105 -3.42 8.38 -2.22
C ALA A 105 -2.00 8.26 -1.67
N THR A 106 -1.48 7.04 -1.64
CA THR A 106 -0.07 6.80 -1.28
C THR A 106 0.66 6.01 -2.36
N SER A 107 1.92 6.36 -2.56
CA SER A 107 2.79 5.74 -3.57
C SER A 107 4.25 5.79 -3.14
N PHE A 108 5.07 4.86 -3.60
CA PHE A 108 6.50 4.88 -3.39
C PHE A 108 7.21 5.58 -4.55
N ASN A 109 8.16 6.45 -4.22
CA ASN A 109 8.95 7.23 -5.18
C ASN A 109 10.43 7.23 -4.78
N THR A 110 11.33 7.50 -5.72
CA THR A 110 12.79 7.58 -5.50
C THR A 110 13.23 8.91 -4.85
N THR A 111 12.30 9.83 -4.67
CA THR A 111 12.52 11.15 -4.04
C THR A 111 11.79 11.22 -2.70
N LYS A 112 12.27 12.05 -1.77
CA LYS A 112 11.60 12.24 -0.46
C LYS A 112 10.25 12.94 -0.65
N ASN A 113 9.25 12.54 0.12
CA ASN A 113 7.94 13.17 0.12
C ASN A 113 8.01 14.55 0.79
N PRO A 114 7.66 15.65 0.09
CA PRO A 114 7.64 16.98 0.68
C PRO A 114 6.41 17.23 1.58
N PHE A 115 5.40 16.35 1.55
CA PHE A 115 4.11 16.56 2.19
C PHE A 115 3.86 15.59 3.36
N GLY A 116 4.05 16.13 4.56
CA GLY A 116 3.79 15.45 5.83
C GLY A 116 4.96 14.64 6.36
N THR A 117 4.71 13.96 7.46
CA THR A 117 5.73 13.29 8.28
C THR A 117 5.17 11.99 8.81
N PHE A 118 5.96 10.92 8.72
CA PHE A 118 5.67 9.63 9.34
C PHE A 118 6.33 9.53 10.71
N ALA A 119 5.65 8.86 11.65
CA ALA A 119 6.20 8.52 12.96
C ALA A 119 5.61 7.21 13.48
N TRP A 120 6.29 6.60 14.45
CA TRP A 120 5.75 5.50 15.24
C TRP A 120 5.03 6.03 16.47
N GLN A 121 3.81 5.52 16.73
CA GLN A 121 3.11 5.70 18.00
C GLN A 121 2.83 4.32 18.59
N GLY A 122 3.67 3.91 19.55
CA GLY A 122 3.77 2.49 19.87
C GLY A 122 4.28 1.74 18.62
N ASP A 123 3.52 0.73 18.18
CA ASP A 123 3.79 -0.01 16.95
C ASP A 123 3.04 0.53 15.73
N SER A 124 2.08 1.44 15.91
CA SER A 124 1.27 1.98 14.83
C SER A 124 2.06 2.96 13.96
N LEU A 125 1.98 2.78 12.64
CA LEU A 125 2.47 3.77 11.68
C LEU A 125 1.48 4.94 11.62
N THR A 126 1.99 6.13 11.90
CA THR A 126 1.23 7.37 11.84
C THR A 126 1.73 8.26 10.71
N TRP A 127 0.84 9.11 10.19
CA TRP A 127 1.19 10.18 9.29
C TRP A 127 0.44 11.46 9.67
N SER A 128 1.14 12.59 9.64
CA SER A 128 0.54 13.89 9.91
C SER A 128 1.19 15.01 9.10
N VAL A 129 0.46 16.10 8.93
CA VAL A 129 0.95 17.33 8.32
C VAL A 129 0.25 18.51 9.01
N PRO A 130 0.94 19.64 9.29
CA PRO A 130 0.34 20.73 10.06
C PRO A 130 -0.97 21.29 9.47
N SER A 131 -1.07 21.27 8.14
CA SER A 131 -2.17 21.84 7.35
C SER A 131 -3.43 20.99 7.27
N ILE A 132 -3.39 19.71 7.67
CA ILE A 132 -4.56 18.82 7.68
C ILE A 132 -4.77 18.32 9.11
N LYS A 133 -5.94 18.63 9.68
CA LYS A 133 -6.32 18.14 11.02
C LYS A 133 -7.03 16.80 10.89
N ARG A 134 -6.57 15.81 11.65
CA ARG A 134 -7.14 14.45 11.68
C ARG A 134 -7.41 14.07 13.13
N GLN A 135 -8.53 13.39 13.38
CA GLN A 135 -8.85 12.87 14.71
C GLN A 135 -7.96 11.69 15.09
N ASN A 136 -7.58 10.87 14.10
CA ASN A 136 -6.69 9.74 14.27
C ASN A 136 -5.62 9.76 13.17
N VAL A 137 -4.37 10.00 13.55
CA VAL A 137 -3.23 10.05 12.62
C VAL A 137 -2.75 8.66 12.16
N ALA A 138 -3.18 7.60 12.85
CA ALA A 138 -2.93 6.20 12.52
C ALA A 138 -4.06 5.56 11.68
N ALA A 139 -5.05 6.34 11.22
CA ALA A 139 -6.16 5.80 10.43
C ALA A 139 -5.76 5.66 8.95
N TRP A 140 -5.93 4.45 8.42
CA TRP A 140 -5.65 4.11 7.02
C TRP A 140 -6.89 3.53 6.36
N LEU A 141 -6.93 3.60 5.04
CA LEU A 141 -7.92 2.90 4.22
C LEU A 141 -7.19 1.97 3.26
N VAL A 142 -7.70 0.76 3.14
CA VAL A 142 -7.33 -0.15 2.04
C VAL A 142 -8.55 -0.30 1.15
N CYS A 143 -8.40 0.10 -0.10
CA CYS A 143 -9.49 0.14 -1.07
C CYS A 143 -9.29 -0.88 -2.19
N ALA A 144 -10.02 -0.70 -3.30
CA ALA A 144 -9.90 -1.53 -4.48
C ALA A 144 -8.42 -1.74 -4.89
N LYS A 145 -8.11 -2.96 -5.35
CA LYS A 145 -6.75 -3.38 -5.73
C LYS A 145 -5.73 -3.29 -4.59
N GLN A 146 -6.18 -3.40 -3.34
CA GLN A 146 -5.33 -3.34 -2.14
C GLN A 146 -4.57 -2.02 -1.96
N ALA A 147 -4.97 -0.97 -2.69
CA ALA A 147 -4.31 0.33 -2.61
C ALA A 147 -4.50 0.95 -1.21
N LEU A 148 -3.41 1.44 -0.66
CA LEU A 148 -3.34 2.06 0.66
C LEU A 148 -3.53 3.58 0.55
N PHE A 149 -4.36 4.12 1.43
CA PHE A 149 -4.67 5.54 1.52
C PHE A 149 -4.59 6.01 2.97
N ILE A 150 -4.29 7.29 3.14
CA ILE A 150 -4.55 7.98 4.41
C ILE A 150 -6.06 8.17 4.55
N ASN A 151 -6.63 7.80 5.70
CA ASN A 151 -8.00 8.16 6.06
C ASN A 151 -8.03 9.56 6.70
N THR A 152 -8.66 10.53 6.05
CA THR A 152 -8.78 11.89 6.61
C THR A 152 -9.97 12.05 7.55
N GLY A 153 -10.92 11.12 7.53
CA GLY A 153 -12.08 11.14 8.43
C GLY A 153 -11.92 10.27 9.67
N ALA A 154 -13.03 10.07 10.38
CA ALA A 154 -13.06 9.27 11.60
C ALA A 154 -12.91 7.77 11.28
N TYR A 155 -12.01 7.09 12.01
CA TYR A 155 -11.79 5.66 11.88
C TYR A 155 -13.07 4.86 12.19
N ALA A 156 -13.37 3.86 11.35
CA ALA A 156 -14.56 3.00 11.46
C ALA A 156 -15.91 3.74 11.40
N TYR A 157 -15.93 4.97 10.91
CA TYR A 157 -17.15 5.76 10.74
C TYR A 157 -17.23 6.35 9.33
N GLN A 158 -18.33 6.06 8.61
CA GLN A 158 -18.51 6.47 7.21
C GLN A 158 -17.32 6.08 6.31
N THR A 159 -16.82 4.86 6.52
CA THR A 159 -15.81 4.25 5.64
C THR A 159 -16.33 4.27 4.19
N PRO A 160 -15.57 4.79 3.22
CA PRO A 160 -16.01 4.81 1.82
C PRO A 160 -16.37 3.41 1.31
N ALA A 161 -17.39 3.34 0.44
CA ALA A 161 -17.77 2.08 -0.18
C ALA A 161 -16.59 1.49 -0.98
N GLY A 162 -16.33 0.20 -0.81
CA GLY A 162 -15.20 -0.48 -1.44
C GLY A 162 -13.85 -0.27 -0.73
N CYS A 163 -13.84 0.38 0.43
CA CYS A 163 -12.68 0.50 1.30
C CYS A 163 -12.92 -0.17 2.65
N ALA A 164 -11.84 -0.58 3.30
CA ALA A 164 -11.82 -1.00 4.69
C ALA A 164 -10.92 -0.07 5.50
N ASP A 165 -11.40 0.36 6.67
CA ASP A 165 -10.57 1.03 7.66
C ASP A 165 -9.53 0.06 8.22
N GLN A 166 -8.31 0.56 8.40
CA GLN A 166 -7.17 -0.19 8.89
C GLN A 166 -6.32 0.67 9.83
N THR A 167 -5.70 0.01 10.80
CA THR A 167 -4.44 0.47 11.38
C THR A 167 -3.34 -0.46 10.88
N ILE A 168 -2.18 0.10 10.60
CA ILE A 168 -1.02 -0.67 10.15
C ILE A 168 0.13 -0.45 11.12
N HIS A 169 0.82 -1.54 11.43
CA HIS A 169 1.75 -1.62 12.55
C HIS A 169 3.07 -2.18 12.06
N TYR A 170 4.17 -1.76 12.68
CA TYR A 170 5.42 -2.46 12.49
C TYR A 170 5.31 -3.88 13.06
N TYR A 171 6.03 -4.81 12.45
CA TYR A 171 6.27 -6.16 12.95
C TYR A 171 7.76 -6.45 12.77
N ASN A 172 8.41 -6.94 13.83
CA ASN A 172 9.87 -6.99 13.95
C ASN A 172 10.41 -8.41 14.18
N ASP A 173 9.61 -9.43 13.87
CA ASP A 173 10.07 -10.80 13.90
C ASP A 173 10.98 -11.10 12.70
N LYS A 174 11.71 -12.22 12.78
CA LYS A 174 12.71 -12.61 11.79
C LYS A 174 12.14 -12.69 10.37
N THR A 175 10.89 -13.12 10.23
CA THR A 175 10.21 -13.33 8.94
C THR A 175 8.80 -12.77 8.99
N ALA A 176 8.31 -12.22 7.87
CA ALA A 176 6.89 -11.91 7.71
C ALA A 176 6.05 -13.21 7.77
N ASN A 177 4.90 -13.17 8.44
CA ASN A 177 4.01 -14.31 8.63
C ASN A 177 2.62 -14.07 8.04
N ASN A 178 1.87 -15.15 7.82
CA ASN A 178 0.45 -15.10 7.41
C ASN A 178 -0.49 -15.07 8.60
#